data_AF-A0A2D4K7F2-F1
#
_entry.id   AF-A0A2D4K7F2-F1
#
_cell.length_a   1.000
_cell.length_b   1.000
_cell.length_c   1.000
_cell.angle_alpha   90.00
_cell.angle_beta   90.00
_cell.angle_gamma   90.00
#
_symmetry.space_group_name_H-M   'P 1'
#
loop_
_entity.id
_entity.type
_entity.pdbx_description
1 polymer ?
#
loop_
_entity_poly.entity_id
_entity_poly.type
_entity_poly.pdbx_seq_one_letter_code
_entity_poly.pdbx_strand_id
1 'polypeptide(L)'
;VPELSINASMEDYARSFFEIYSKELLVESLIEILHQKFSECDLEEQHHAYLKPFRILISLLDKPEIGPLVIADLFLEVIRAFYRYCKETLGSDLKLSYSQTGSVLTSAIKENKNASEIVKTANMLITSLNTDFLWDYMTGCIEDCLSDKNKSTQTQLVTNGATISELCTLTVFLLDVIPLVSRNA
;
A
#
# COMPACT_ATOMS: atom_id res chain seq x y z
N VAL A 1 -33.31 1.99 13.63
CA VAL A 1 -33.18 0.95 12.58
C VAL A 1 -33.35 1.68 11.26
N PRO A 2 -32.35 1.72 10.36
CA PRO A 2 -32.53 2.38 9.07
C PRO A 2 -33.56 1.60 8.24
N GLU A 3 -34.59 2.28 7.75
CA GLU A 3 -35.56 1.74 6.80
C GLU A 3 -34.89 1.55 5.44
N LEU A 4 -34.55 0.31 5.10
CA LEU A 4 -33.98 -0.06 3.82
C LEU A 4 -35.10 -0.25 2.80
N SER A 5 -35.11 0.60 1.78
CA SER A 5 -35.99 0.47 0.61
C SER A 5 -35.79 -0.89 -0.07
N ILE A 6 -36.89 -1.61 -0.30
CA ILE A 6 -37.01 -3.05 -0.65
C ILE A 6 -36.45 -3.43 -2.04
N ASN A 7 -35.61 -2.60 -2.67
CA ASN A 7 -35.09 -2.84 -4.02
C ASN A 7 -33.55 -3.01 -4.10
N ALA A 8 -32.84 -3.15 -2.98
CA ALA A 8 -31.39 -3.40 -3.00
C ALA A 8 -31.10 -4.88 -3.33
N SER A 9 -30.13 -5.12 -4.22
CA SER A 9 -29.64 -6.48 -4.47
C SER A 9 -28.99 -7.04 -3.19
N MET A 10 -28.89 -8.36 -3.06
CA MET A 10 -28.20 -8.99 -1.91
C MET A 10 -26.74 -8.52 -1.78
N GLU A 11 -26.10 -8.18 -2.90
CA GLU A 11 -24.75 -7.62 -2.96
C GLU A 11 -24.68 -6.20 -2.39
N ASP A 12 -25.66 -5.35 -2.72
CA ASP A 12 -25.73 -3.99 -2.18
C ASP A 12 -26.00 -3.99 -0.67
N TYR A 13 -26.82 -4.94 -0.20
CA TYR A 13 -27.04 -5.15 1.23
C TYR A 13 -25.74 -5.57 1.93
N ALA A 14 -25.00 -6.53 1.36
CA ALA A 14 -23.72 -6.98 1.94
C ALA A 14 -22.69 -5.85 2.00
N ARG A 15 -22.58 -5.03 0.94
CA ARG A 15 -21.71 -3.84 0.91
C ARG A 15 -22.08 -2.84 1.99
N SER A 16 -23.36 -2.46 2.07
CA SER A 16 -23.84 -1.48 3.06
C SER A 16 -23.63 -1.98 4.49
N PHE A 17 -23.91 -3.26 4.75
CA PHE A 17 -23.66 -3.86 6.05
C PHE A 17 -22.18 -3.82 6.43
N PHE A 18 -21.28 -4.22 5.50
CA PHE A 18 -19.84 -4.17 5.74
C PHE A 18 -19.36 -2.75 6.03
N GLU A 19 -19.78 -1.78 5.21
CA GLU A 19 -19.37 -0.38 5.33
C GLU A 19 -19.78 0.23 6.67
N ILE A 20 -20.98 -0.10 7.17
CA ILE A 20 -21.51 0.46 8.43
C ILE A 20 -20.89 -0.22 9.66
N TYR A 21 -20.68 -1.54 9.65
CA TYR A 21 -20.39 -2.29 10.88
C TYR A 21 -18.97 -2.85 10.98
N SER A 22 -18.28 -3.04 9.86
CA SER A 22 -17.04 -3.85 9.82
C SER A 22 -15.85 -3.10 9.22
N LYS A 23 -16.09 -2.14 8.32
CA LYS A 23 -15.04 -1.45 7.57
C LYS A 23 -13.99 -0.82 8.48
N GLU A 24 -14.41 0.01 9.44
CA GLU A 24 -13.50 0.74 10.33
C GLU A 24 -12.61 -0.21 11.14
N LEU A 25 -13.21 -1.23 11.77
CA LEU A 25 -12.49 -2.25 12.54
C LEU A 25 -11.48 -3.03 11.69
N LEU A 26 -11.85 -3.36 10.45
CA LEU A 26 -10.96 -4.07 9.53
C LEU A 26 -9.80 -3.18 9.11
N VAL A 27 -10.06 -1.92 8.75
CA VAL A 27 -9.03 -0.94 8.38
C VAL A 27 -8.05 -0.75 9.54
N GLU A 28 -8.54 -0.49 10.75
CA GLU A 28 -7.68 -0.31 11.94
C GLU A 28 -6.80 -1.54 12.20
N SER A 29 -7.39 -2.74 12.13
CA SER A 29 -6.66 -3.99 12.32
C SER A 29 -5.59 -4.21 11.26
N LEU A 30 -5.85 -3.83 10.00
CA LEU A 30 -4.90 -3.96 8.90
C LEU A 30 -3.77 -2.94 9.01
N ILE A 31 -4.04 -1.70 9.44
CA ILE A 31 -3.01 -0.71 9.74
C ILE A 31 -2.07 -1.24 10.82
N GLU A 32 -2.61 -1.79 11.90
CA GLU A 32 -1.80 -2.36 12.98
C GLU A 32 -0.91 -3.50 12.45
N ILE A 33 -1.46 -4.39 11.61
CA ILE A 33 -0.69 -5.47 10.98
C ILE A 33 0.41 -4.93 10.05
N LEU A 34 0.15 -3.86 9.30
CA LEU A 34 1.16 -3.20 8.45
C LEU A 34 2.26 -2.51 9.29
N HIS A 35 1.95 -2.10 10.52
CA HIS A 35 2.87 -1.43 11.43
C HIS A 35 3.65 -2.36 12.35
N GLN A 36 3.30 -3.64 12.41
CA GLN A 36 3.96 -4.62 13.26
C GLN A 36 5.48 -4.61 13.07
N LYS A 37 6.18 -4.54 14.21
CA LYS A 37 7.63 -4.70 14.30
C LYS A 37 7.93 -6.10 14.79
N PHE A 38 8.83 -6.79 14.09
CA PHE A 38 9.25 -8.14 14.47
C PHE A 38 10.54 -8.05 15.30
N SER A 39 10.61 -8.85 16.36
CA SER A 39 11.83 -8.97 17.16
C SER A 39 12.85 -9.83 16.41
N GLU A 40 14.14 -9.51 16.54
CA GLU A 40 15.28 -10.10 15.80
C GLU A 40 15.51 -11.62 16.03
N CYS A 41 14.64 -12.32 16.76
CA CYS A 41 14.92 -13.68 17.23
C CYS A 41 14.74 -14.77 16.17
N ASP A 42 14.06 -14.51 15.04
CA ASP A 42 13.97 -15.47 13.94
C ASP A 42 13.78 -14.76 12.58
N LEU A 43 14.82 -14.79 11.74
CA LEU A 43 14.84 -14.17 10.42
C LEU A 43 13.85 -14.80 9.44
N GLU A 44 13.53 -16.10 9.59
CA GLU A 44 12.57 -16.79 8.72
C GLU A 44 11.13 -16.43 9.11
N GLU A 45 10.83 -16.42 10.41
CA GLU A 45 9.51 -15.98 10.90
C GLU A 45 9.25 -14.51 10.57
N GLN A 46 10.27 -13.65 10.72
CA GLN A 46 10.21 -12.24 10.35
C GLN A 46 9.89 -12.04 8.86
N HIS A 47 10.53 -12.82 7.98
CA HIS A 47 10.26 -12.76 6.54
C HIS A 47 8.81 -13.10 6.22
N HIS A 48 8.29 -14.20 6.77
CA HIS A 48 6.90 -14.59 6.58
C HIS A 48 5.92 -13.52 7.09
N ALA A 49 6.31 -12.84 8.15
CA ALA A 49 5.50 -11.81 8.76
C ALA A 49 5.42 -10.53 7.89
N TYR A 50 6.46 -10.18 7.12
CA TYR A 50 6.39 -9.10 6.12
C TYR A 50 5.51 -9.42 4.90
N LEU A 51 5.40 -10.69 4.51
CA LEU A 51 4.58 -11.08 3.36
C LEU A 51 3.09 -11.16 3.70
N LYS A 52 2.76 -11.47 4.95
CA LYS A 52 1.39 -11.71 5.42
C LYS A 52 0.44 -10.52 5.18
N PRO A 53 0.78 -9.26 5.49
CA PRO A 53 -0.11 -8.11 5.24
C PRO A 53 -0.51 -8.00 3.76
N PHE A 54 0.45 -8.10 2.84
CA PHE A 54 0.18 -8.01 1.41
C PHE A 54 -0.67 -9.17 0.91
N ARG A 55 -0.43 -10.39 1.40
CA ARG A 55 -1.24 -11.57 1.04
C ARG A 55 -2.69 -11.44 1.52
N ILE A 56 -2.92 -10.95 2.74
CA ILE A 56 -4.27 -10.67 3.24
C ILE A 56 -4.96 -9.67 2.33
N LEU A 57 -4.30 -8.57 1.98
CA LEU A 57 -4.88 -7.54 1.10
C LEU A 57 -5.21 -8.08 -0.28
N ILE A 58 -4.33 -8.88 -0.90
CA ILE A 58 -4.62 -9.56 -2.18
C ILE A 58 -5.90 -10.39 -2.05
N SER A 59 -6.03 -11.21 -1.00
CA SER A 59 -7.24 -12.03 -0.78
C SER A 59 -8.50 -11.20 -0.53
N LEU A 60 -8.39 -10.00 0.04
CA LEU A 60 -9.51 -9.09 0.23
C LEU A 60 -9.95 -8.45 -1.09
N LEU A 61 -9.02 -8.17 -2.02
CA LEU A 61 -9.35 -7.63 -3.34
C LEU A 61 -10.17 -8.59 -4.20
N ASP A 62 -10.05 -9.90 -3.96
CA ASP A 62 -10.92 -10.91 -4.59
C ASP A 62 -12.38 -10.85 -4.09
N LYS A 63 -12.68 -10.03 -3.07
CA LYS A 63 -14.03 -9.81 -2.52
C LYS A 63 -14.55 -8.43 -2.96
N PRO A 64 -15.40 -8.35 -4.00
CA PRO A 64 -15.89 -7.07 -4.54
C PRO A 64 -16.71 -6.24 -3.55
N GLU A 65 -17.19 -6.85 -2.47
CA GLU A 65 -17.91 -6.24 -1.36
C GLU A 65 -17.02 -5.69 -0.23
N ILE A 66 -15.72 -6.02 -0.21
CA ILE A 66 -14.78 -5.63 0.86
C ILE A 66 -13.55 -4.91 0.30
N GLY A 67 -12.82 -5.54 -0.61
CA GLY A 67 -11.49 -5.11 -1.05
C GLY A 67 -11.43 -3.65 -1.53
N PRO A 68 -12.25 -3.26 -2.52
CA PRO A 68 -12.28 -1.88 -3.01
C PRO A 68 -12.68 -0.85 -1.94
N LEU A 69 -13.49 -1.24 -0.94
CA LEU A 69 -13.96 -0.31 0.09
C LEU A 69 -12.91 0.02 1.14
N VAL A 70 -11.97 -0.91 1.40
CA VAL A 70 -10.91 -0.71 2.39
C VAL A 70 -9.61 -0.22 1.80
N ILE A 71 -9.34 -0.50 0.51
CA ILE A 71 -8.02 -0.21 -0.04
C ILE A 71 -7.69 1.28 -0.04
N ALA A 72 -8.66 2.15 -0.35
CA ALA A 72 -8.45 3.59 -0.40
C ALA A 72 -7.93 4.16 0.94
N ASP A 73 -8.42 3.62 2.06
CA ASP A 73 -8.02 4.03 3.42
C ASP A 73 -6.69 3.43 3.86
N LEU A 74 -6.22 2.37 3.18
CA LEU A 74 -5.02 1.62 3.53
C LEU A 74 -3.83 1.89 2.62
N PHE A 75 -4.06 2.45 1.43
CA PHE A 75 -3.10 2.32 0.34
C PHE A 75 -1.78 3.05 0.63
N LEU A 76 -1.81 4.23 1.23
CA LEU A 76 -0.59 4.90 1.67
C LEU A 76 0.17 4.08 2.73
N GLU A 77 -0.54 3.42 3.65
CA GLU A 77 0.08 2.54 4.65
C GLU A 77 0.69 1.29 4.03
N VAL A 78 0.08 0.75 2.96
CA VAL A 78 0.67 -0.34 2.16
C VAL A 78 1.99 0.09 1.54
N ILE A 79 2.04 1.29 0.95
CA ILE A 79 3.25 1.84 0.33
C ILE A 79 4.34 2.11 1.39
N ARG A 80 3.96 2.67 2.54
CA ARG A 80 4.85 2.88 3.69
C ARG A 80 5.43 1.57 4.21
N ALA A 81 4.58 0.55 4.39
CA ALA A 81 5.00 -0.78 4.82
C ALA A 81 5.95 -1.42 3.80
N PHE A 82 5.63 -1.29 2.50
CA PHE A 82 6.49 -1.82 1.44
C PHE A 82 7.90 -1.20 1.48
N TYR A 83 8.00 0.12 1.54
CA TYR A 83 9.28 0.80 1.70
C TYR A 83 10.01 0.37 2.99
N ARG A 84 9.29 0.33 4.12
CA ARG A 84 9.85 -0.04 5.42
C ARG A 84 10.41 -1.47 5.42
N TYR A 85 9.66 -2.44 4.92
CA TYR A 85 10.09 -3.85 4.91
C TYR A 85 11.30 -4.06 4.01
N CYS A 86 11.35 -3.38 2.84
CA CYS A 86 12.55 -3.38 2.02
C CYS A 86 13.74 -2.72 2.74
N LYS A 87 13.52 -1.62 3.44
CA LYS A 87 14.58 -0.93 4.20
C LYS A 87 15.12 -1.76 5.35
N GLU A 88 14.25 -2.44 6.10
CA GLU A 88 14.64 -3.33 7.19
C GLU A 88 15.39 -4.57 6.67
N THR A 89 14.98 -5.09 5.51
CA THR A 89 15.60 -6.28 4.90
C THR A 89 16.94 -5.99 4.21
N LEU A 90 17.09 -4.80 3.61
CA LEU A 90 18.30 -4.41 2.86
C LEU A 90 19.28 -3.56 3.69
N GLY A 91 18.82 -2.94 4.79
CA GLY A 91 19.65 -2.09 5.62
C GLY A 91 20.34 -0.96 4.83
N SER A 92 21.67 -0.91 4.89
CA SER A 92 22.50 0.08 4.18
C SER A 92 22.51 -0.08 2.66
N ASP A 93 22.06 -1.22 2.15
CA ASP A 93 22.02 -1.51 0.72
C ASP A 93 20.80 -0.90 0.03
N LEU A 94 19.80 -0.44 0.80
CA LEU A 94 18.72 0.38 0.26
C LEU A 94 19.26 1.78 -0.10
N LYS A 95 19.60 1.95 -1.37
CA LYS A 95 20.05 3.23 -1.95
C LYS A 95 19.15 3.59 -3.11
N LEU A 96 18.30 4.59 -2.89
CA LEU A 96 17.39 5.09 -3.91
C LEU A 96 18.15 5.82 -5.02
N SER A 97 17.74 5.62 -6.27
CA SER A 97 18.34 6.29 -7.42
C SER A 97 17.77 7.70 -7.55
N TYR A 98 18.40 8.68 -6.90
CA TYR A 98 18.13 10.09 -7.22
C TYR A 98 18.84 10.55 -8.50
N SER A 99 19.71 9.71 -9.09
CA SER A 99 20.47 9.98 -10.32
C SER A 99 20.28 8.87 -11.38
N GLN A 100 20.39 9.24 -12.66
CA GLN A 100 20.17 8.42 -13.87
C GLN A 100 21.10 7.19 -14.07
N THR A 101 21.92 6.83 -13.08
CA THR A 101 22.72 5.59 -13.12
C THR A 101 21.82 4.41 -12.76
N GLY A 102 21.74 3.42 -13.65
CA GLY A 102 20.89 2.24 -13.50
C GLY A 102 20.81 1.69 -12.06
N SER A 103 19.58 1.37 -11.64
CA SER A 103 19.16 1.25 -10.23
C SER A 103 20.02 0.27 -9.42
N VAL A 104 20.89 0.83 -8.57
CA VAL A 104 21.64 0.11 -7.54
C VAL A 104 20.67 -0.69 -6.64
N LEU A 105 19.49 -0.12 -6.37
CA LEU A 105 18.44 -0.78 -5.60
C LEU A 105 17.94 -2.05 -6.26
N THR A 106 17.71 -2.05 -7.59
CA THR A 106 17.28 -3.25 -8.31
C THR A 106 18.30 -4.40 -8.16
N SER A 107 19.60 -4.10 -8.20
CA SER A 107 20.64 -5.11 -7.98
C SER A 107 20.63 -5.64 -6.55
N ALA A 108 20.57 -4.76 -5.55
CA ALA A 108 20.48 -5.15 -4.14
C ALA A 108 19.25 -6.03 -3.85
N ILE A 109 18.10 -5.71 -4.45
CA ILE A 109 16.87 -6.52 -4.36
C ILE A 109 17.06 -7.89 -5.01
N LYS A 110 17.75 -7.98 -6.15
CA LYS A 110 18.00 -9.26 -6.83
C LYS A 110 18.97 -10.15 -6.06
N GLU A 111 19.93 -9.56 -5.35
CA GLU A 111 20.92 -10.27 -4.54
C GLU A 111 20.37 -10.73 -3.18
N ASN A 112 19.29 -10.11 -2.70
CA ASN A 112 18.62 -10.48 -1.45
C ASN A 112 17.28 -11.21 -1.71
N LYS A 113 17.25 -12.52 -1.43
CA LYS A 113 16.06 -13.36 -1.65
C LYS A 113 14.80 -12.84 -0.93
N ASN A 114 14.93 -12.43 0.32
CA ASN A 114 13.80 -11.96 1.13
C ASN A 114 13.24 -10.65 0.57
N ALA A 115 14.12 -9.69 0.23
CA ALA A 115 13.72 -8.44 -0.42
C ALA A 115 13.04 -8.70 -1.78
N SER A 116 13.57 -9.64 -2.57
CA SER A 116 12.96 -10.04 -3.85
C SER A 116 11.54 -10.58 -3.69
N GLU A 117 11.30 -11.40 -2.67
CA GLU A 117 9.97 -11.96 -2.39
C GLU A 117 8.98 -10.90 -1.87
N ILE A 118 9.44 -9.97 -1.04
CA ILE A 118 8.66 -8.80 -0.60
C ILE A 118 8.22 -7.99 -1.81
N VAL A 119 9.17 -7.59 -2.67
CA VAL A 119 8.91 -6.81 -3.89
C VAL A 119 7.95 -7.55 -4.83
N LYS A 120 8.13 -8.85 -5.05
CA LYS A 120 7.21 -9.64 -5.87
C LYS A 120 5.80 -9.65 -5.30
N THR A 121 5.66 -9.86 -4.00
CA THR A 121 4.34 -9.93 -3.34
C THR A 121 3.64 -8.58 -3.34
N ALA A 122 4.36 -7.49 -3.05
CA ALA A 122 3.82 -6.13 -3.13
C ALA A 122 3.46 -5.75 -4.56
N ASN A 123 4.28 -6.10 -5.56
CA ASN A 123 3.97 -5.85 -6.96
C ASN A 123 2.76 -6.66 -7.43
N MET A 124 2.52 -7.87 -6.91
CA MET A 124 1.28 -8.60 -7.17
C MET A 124 0.06 -7.84 -6.64
N LEU A 125 0.12 -7.33 -5.40
CA LEU A 125 -0.95 -6.50 -4.81
C LEU A 125 -1.23 -5.25 -5.65
N ILE A 126 -0.18 -4.52 -6.05
CA ILE A 126 -0.30 -3.32 -6.88
C ILE A 126 -0.89 -3.65 -8.26
N THR A 127 -0.47 -4.77 -8.87
CA THR A 127 -1.01 -5.22 -10.16
C THR A 127 -2.49 -5.57 -10.04
N SER A 128 -2.91 -6.21 -8.95
CA SER A 128 -4.34 -6.49 -8.66
C SER A 128 -5.18 -5.22 -8.52
N LEU A 129 -4.59 -4.08 -8.15
CA LEU A 129 -5.24 -2.78 -8.03
C LEU A 129 -5.21 -1.95 -9.32
N ASN A 130 -4.56 -2.44 -10.37
CA ASN A 130 -4.08 -1.67 -11.52
C ASN A 130 -2.93 -0.71 -11.14
N THR A 131 -1.83 -0.79 -11.89
CA THR A 131 -0.67 0.09 -11.73
C THR A 131 -1.00 1.57 -11.98
N ASP A 132 -1.99 1.88 -12.82
CA ASP A 132 -2.40 3.28 -13.04
C ASP A 132 -3.00 3.89 -11.77
N PHE A 133 -3.79 3.11 -11.02
CA PHE A 133 -4.35 3.54 -9.73
C PHE A 133 -3.26 3.94 -8.74
N LEU A 134 -2.11 3.24 -8.74
CA LEU A 134 -0.97 3.62 -7.91
C LEU A 134 -0.48 5.03 -8.21
N TRP A 135 -0.26 5.33 -9.49
CA TRP A 135 0.34 6.61 -9.88
C TRP A 135 -0.66 7.76 -9.73
N ASP A 136 -1.93 7.52 -10.01
CA ASP A 136 -3.01 8.49 -9.77
C ASP A 136 -3.12 8.81 -8.28
N TYR A 137 -3.07 7.79 -7.41
CA TYR A 137 -3.11 7.98 -5.96
C TYR A 137 -1.90 8.74 -5.43
N MET A 138 -0.68 8.38 -5.87
CA MET A 138 0.54 9.08 -5.45
C MET A 138 0.55 10.53 -5.91
N THR A 139 0.04 10.80 -7.12
CA THR A 139 -0.12 12.16 -7.64
C THR A 139 -1.11 12.94 -6.79
N GLY A 140 -2.28 12.38 -6.48
CA GLY A 140 -3.28 12.99 -5.62
C GLY A 140 -2.73 13.33 -4.23
N CYS A 141 -1.99 12.40 -3.59
CA CYS A 141 -1.36 12.66 -2.30
C CYS A 141 -0.38 13.84 -2.34
N ILE A 142 0.40 13.95 -3.42
CA ILE A 142 1.38 15.03 -3.62
C ILE A 142 0.66 16.36 -3.85
N GLU A 143 -0.34 16.39 -4.72
CA GLU A 143 -1.15 17.58 -5.01
C GLU A 143 -1.87 18.10 -3.76
N ASP A 144 -2.42 17.20 -2.95
CA ASP A 144 -3.04 17.51 -1.67
C ASP A 144 -2.03 18.09 -0.67
N CYS A 145 -0.82 17.54 -0.62
CA CYS A 145 0.23 18.04 0.27
C CYS A 145 0.77 19.43 -0.15
N LEU A 146 0.72 19.76 -1.45
CA LEU A 146 1.16 21.04 -2.00
C LEU A 146 0.06 22.11 -1.98
N SER A 147 -1.20 21.70 -1.93
CA SER A 147 -2.34 22.61 -1.89
C SER A 147 -2.48 23.20 -0.49
N ASP A 148 -2.09 24.47 -0.31
CA ASP A 148 -2.26 25.28 0.91
C ASP A 148 -3.74 25.51 1.35
N LYS A 149 -4.69 24.84 0.70
CA LYS A 149 -6.11 24.98 0.99
C LYS A 149 -6.43 24.27 2.30
N ASN A 150 -6.51 25.06 3.37
CA ASN A 150 -7.19 24.80 4.65
C ASN A 150 -7.42 23.30 4.90
N LYS A 151 -6.47 22.65 5.59
CA LYS A 151 -6.54 21.25 6.04
C LYS A 151 -7.94 20.91 6.55
N SER A 152 -8.81 20.48 5.65
CA SER A 152 -10.09 19.92 6.01
C SER A 152 -9.80 18.54 6.59
N THR A 153 -10.61 18.07 7.52
CA THR A 153 -10.46 16.75 8.14
C THR A 153 -10.34 15.64 7.09
N GLN A 154 -10.95 15.83 5.91
CA GLN A 154 -10.92 14.89 4.79
C GLN A 154 -9.57 14.86 4.05
N THR A 155 -8.85 15.99 3.96
CA THR A 155 -7.51 16.09 3.32
C THR A 155 -6.41 15.45 4.19
N GLN A 156 -6.59 15.47 5.52
CA GLN A 156 -5.69 14.76 6.45
C GLN A 156 -5.85 13.24 6.40
N LEU A 157 -7.05 12.75 6.07
CA LEU A 157 -7.37 11.32 5.95
C LEU A 157 -6.69 10.66 4.74
N VAL A 158 -6.53 11.39 3.63
CA VAL A 158 -5.88 10.83 2.43
C VAL A 158 -4.36 10.74 2.60
N THR A 159 -3.75 11.77 3.19
CA THR A 159 -2.29 11.82 3.36
C THR A 159 -1.81 11.18 4.67
N ASN A 160 -2.69 10.88 5.62
CA ASN A 160 -2.35 10.34 6.95
C ASN A 160 -1.13 11.04 7.58
N GLY A 161 -1.07 12.37 7.48
CA GLY A 161 0.04 13.17 8.01
C GLY A 161 1.36 13.07 7.23
N ALA A 162 1.36 12.52 6.02
CA ALA A 162 2.55 12.44 5.17
C ALA A 162 3.09 13.82 4.83
N THR A 163 4.42 13.90 4.77
CA THR A 163 5.10 15.10 4.28
C THR A 163 5.40 14.98 2.79
N ILE A 164 5.55 16.10 2.09
CA ILE A 164 5.96 16.09 0.67
C ILE A 164 7.28 15.34 0.46
N SER A 165 8.23 15.47 1.40
CA SER A 165 9.52 14.77 1.34
C SER A 165 9.37 13.26 1.50
N GLU A 166 8.43 12.81 2.34
CA GLU A 166 8.11 11.39 2.48
C GLU A 166 7.50 10.86 1.19
N LEU A 167 6.48 11.54 0.65
CA LEU A 167 5.82 11.16 -0.60
C LEU A 167 6.80 11.07 -1.76
N CYS A 168 7.69 12.06 -1.93
CA CYS A 168 8.74 12.01 -2.95
C CYS A 168 9.68 10.81 -2.77
N THR A 169 10.03 10.47 -1.53
CA THR A 169 10.90 9.31 -1.22
C THR A 169 10.20 8.00 -1.59
N LEU A 170 8.92 7.86 -1.23
CA LEU A 170 8.10 6.71 -1.59
C LEU A 170 7.94 6.60 -3.11
N THR A 171 7.69 7.71 -3.81
CA THR A 171 7.59 7.73 -5.29
C THR A 171 8.89 7.28 -5.95
N VAL A 172 10.06 7.80 -5.52
CA VAL A 172 11.36 7.36 -6.07
C VAL A 172 11.58 5.88 -5.82
N PHE A 173 11.28 5.40 -4.61
CA PHE A 173 11.34 3.97 -4.30
C PHE A 173 10.45 3.13 -5.22
N LEU A 174 9.19 3.53 -5.41
CA LEU A 174 8.24 2.84 -6.28
C LEU A 174 8.74 2.78 -7.73
N LEU A 175 9.32 3.87 -8.24
CA LEU A 175 9.91 3.92 -9.59
C LEU A 175 11.09 2.96 -9.76
N ASP A 176 11.84 2.68 -8.69
CA ASP A 176 12.97 1.75 -8.70
C ASP A 176 12.56 0.27 -8.61
N VAL A 177 11.40 -0.04 -8.00
CA VAL A 177 10.99 -1.43 -7.68
C VAL A 177 9.80 -1.95 -8.49
N ILE A 178 8.98 -1.05 -9.04
CA ILE A 178 7.87 -1.41 -9.91
C ILE A 178 8.39 -1.42 -11.33
N PRO A 179 8.35 -2.57 -12.02
CA PRO A 179 8.62 -2.59 -13.44
C PRO A 179 7.65 -1.63 -14.09
N LEU A 180 8.16 -0.56 -14.72
CA LEU A 180 7.39 0.24 -15.65
C LEU A 180 7.05 -0.70 -16.82
N VAL A 181 5.97 -1.48 -16.67
CA VAL A 181 5.44 -2.28 -17.76
C VAL A 181 5.20 -1.27 -18.86
N SER A 182 5.96 -1.45 -19.94
CA SER A 182 6.10 -0.57 -21.08
C SER A 182 4.80 0.19 -21.37
N ARG A 183 4.87 1.53 -21.39
CA ARG A 183 3.88 2.41 -22.04
C ARG A 183 3.85 2.18 -23.57
N ASN A 184 3.66 0.94 -23.99
CA ASN A 184 3.52 0.52 -25.37
C ASN A 184 2.29 -0.39 -25.45
N ALA A 185 1.13 0.23 -25.53
CA ALA A 185 -0.01 -0.26 -26.30
C ALA A 185 -0.50 0.91 -27.16
#